data_AF-A0A9N7RA21-F1
#
_entry.id   AF-A0A9N7RA21-F1
#
_cell.length_a   1.000
_cell.length_b   1.000
_cell.length_c   1.000
_cell.angle_alpha   90.00
_cell.angle_beta   90.00
_cell.angle_gamma   90.00
#
_symmetry.space_group_name_H-M   'P 1'
#
loop_
_entity.id
_entity.type
_entity.pdbx_description
1 polymer ?
#
loop_
_entity_poly.entity_id
_entity_poly.type
_entity_poly.pdbx_seq_one_letter_code
_entity_poly.pdbx_strand_id
1 'polypeptide(L)'
;MEEKTEELSPPANKRQPILCEECKLYPSKYKCPGCSIRSCSLPCVNSHKKRTACTGKRPVTSFVPISQFDDNLLVSDYNMLEDVKRIAESAQRMRMKLCGNSHFKLPLPLKNLKYAATSRRTKLLFLSSGMSKRQKNKTYYNYRKKFILWTVEWRFHSTDVVLLDHGIHENTTLSSVIENHLKPGPWNHPLKQFCDEALDSLKFFIRKYPKKKNWRKGKSPEGFYLCSTGFVLALQLHIKGSCIRN
;
A
#
# COMPACT_ATOMS: atom_id res chain seq x y z
N MET A 1 -15.25 10.25 89.74
CA MET A 1 -15.87 10.33 88.39
C MET A 1 -15.18 11.48 87.70
N GLU A 2 -14.06 11.21 87.05
CA GLU A 2 -13.35 12.18 86.22
C GLU A 2 -13.59 11.76 84.78
N GLU A 3 -14.34 12.58 84.06
CA GLU A 3 -14.74 12.37 82.68
C GLU A 3 -13.65 12.99 81.79
N LYS A 4 -12.86 12.12 81.15
CA LYS A 4 -11.82 12.49 80.19
C LYS A 4 -12.44 12.60 78.81
N THR A 5 -12.74 13.83 78.38
CA THR A 5 -13.17 14.14 77.01
C THR A 5 -11.98 13.99 76.07
N GLU A 6 -12.09 13.01 75.16
CA GLU A 6 -11.11 12.69 74.14
C GLU A 6 -11.40 13.52 72.88
N GLU A 7 -10.53 14.48 72.56
CA GLU A 7 -10.63 15.31 71.36
C GLU A 7 -10.31 14.49 70.10
N LEU A 8 -11.30 14.32 69.22
CA LEU A 8 -11.12 13.73 67.88
C LEU A 8 -10.54 14.77 66.91
N SER A 9 -9.26 14.64 66.56
CA SER A 9 -8.65 15.33 65.42
C SER A 9 -9.03 14.68 64.08
N PRO A 10 -9.43 15.43 63.03
CA PRO A 10 -9.71 14.85 61.71
C PRO A 10 -8.41 14.65 60.88
N PRO A 11 -8.26 13.54 60.11
CA PRO A 11 -7.07 13.30 59.31
C PRO A 11 -7.14 14.09 57.99
N ALA A 12 -6.41 15.19 57.91
CA ALA A 12 -6.28 15.96 56.68
C ALA A 12 -5.09 15.46 55.84
N ASN A 13 -5.33 14.53 54.91
CA ASN A 13 -4.40 14.27 53.80
C ASN A 13 -5.02 14.73 52.47
N LYS A 14 -5.19 16.06 52.33
CA LYS A 14 -5.65 16.69 51.08
C LYS A 14 -4.48 16.71 50.09
N ARG A 15 -4.37 15.67 49.24
CA ARG A 15 -3.44 15.68 48.09
C ARG A 15 -3.76 16.90 47.21
N GLN A 16 -2.80 17.81 47.05
CA GLN A 16 -2.96 19.01 46.22
C GLN A 16 -3.28 18.63 44.77
N PRO A 17 -4.19 19.37 44.09
CA PRO A 17 -4.56 19.06 42.72
C PRO A 17 -3.39 19.28 41.76
N ILE A 18 -3.05 18.24 40.99
CA ILE A 18 -1.97 18.31 39.99
C ILE A 18 -2.39 19.26 38.87
N LEU A 19 -1.68 20.37 38.70
CA LEU A 19 -1.97 21.38 37.68
C LEU A 19 -1.63 20.90 36.26
N CYS A 20 -2.25 21.55 35.27
CA CYS A 20 -1.93 21.34 33.86
C CYS A 20 -0.50 21.75 33.54
N GLU A 21 0.25 20.90 32.83
CA GLU A 21 1.65 21.19 32.46
C GLU A 21 1.78 22.21 31.32
N GLU A 22 0.71 22.44 30.55
CA GLU A 22 0.69 23.41 29.45
C GLU A 22 0.32 24.81 29.93
N CYS A 23 -0.87 24.97 30.53
CA CYS A 23 -1.33 26.30 30.97
C CYS A 23 -0.99 26.62 32.42
N LYS A 24 -0.79 25.61 33.29
CA LYS A 24 -0.56 25.77 34.74
C LYS A 24 -1.66 26.52 35.52
N LEU A 25 -2.74 26.93 34.87
CA LEU A 25 -3.83 27.70 35.48
C LEU A 25 -4.90 26.81 36.14
N TYR A 26 -5.16 25.64 35.56
CA TYR A 26 -6.24 24.75 35.99
C TYR A 26 -5.73 23.37 36.39
N PRO A 27 -6.43 22.66 37.28
CA PRO A 27 -6.16 21.24 37.55
C PRO A 27 -6.19 20.40 36.27
N SER A 28 -5.27 19.46 36.17
CA SER A 28 -5.21 18.52 35.06
C SER A 28 -6.41 17.57 35.05
N LYS A 29 -6.96 17.34 33.86
CA LYS A 29 -8.11 16.44 33.63
C LYS A 29 -7.76 15.24 32.76
N TYR A 30 -6.79 15.40 31.87
CA TYR A 30 -6.38 14.40 30.89
C TYR A 30 -4.88 14.14 30.97
N LYS A 31 -4.46 12.92 30.63
CA LYS A 31 -3.05 12.52 30.50
C LYS A 31 -2.81 11.97 29.10
N CYS A 32 -1.78 12.48 28.41
CA CYS A 32 -1.43 12.00 27.08
C CYS A 32 -0.84 10.58 27.14
N PRO A 33 -1.34 9.59 26.37
CA PRO A 33 -0.81 8.23 26.39
C PRO A 33 0.56 8.07 25.71
N GLY A 34 0.97 9.04 24.88
CA GLY A 34 2.26 9.00 24.18
C GLY A 34 3.42 9.59 24.98
N CYS A 35 3.20 10.73 25.64
CA CYS A 35 4.25 11.47 26.36
C CYS A 35 3.94 11.70 27.84
N SER A 36 2.83 11.17 28.36
CA SER A 36 2.40 11.31 29.76
C SER A 36 2.11 12.74 30.26
N ILE A 37 2.20 13.76 29.41
CA ILE A 37 1.90 15.17 29.74
C ILE A 37 0.44 15.31 30.20
N ARG A 38 0.24 16.01 31.32
CA ARG A 38 -1.07 16.30 31.89
C ARG A 38 -1.65 17.61 31.37
N SER A 39 -2.92 17.59 30.98
CA SER A 39 -3.61 18.73 30.36
C SER A 39 -5.00 18.94 30.98
N CYS A 40 -5.48 20.18 31.05
CA CYS A 40 -6.81 20.50 31.60
C CYS A 40 -7.93 20.54 30.55
N SER A 41 -7.60 20.71 29.28
CA SER A 41 -8.58 20.95 28.20
C SER A 41 -8.04 20.58 26.81
N LEU A 42 -8.93 20.45 25.82
CA LEU A 42 -8.56 20.13 24.43
C LEU A 42 -7.54 21.12 23.81
N PRO A 43 -7.64 22.46 24.03
CA PRO A 43 -6.59 23.39 23.61
C PRO A 43 -5.21 23.03 24.16
N CYS A 44 -5.11 22.65 25.44
CA CYS A 44 -3.86 22.21 26.06
C CYS A 44 -3.38 20.86 25.48
N VAL A 45 -4.30 19.96 25.15
CA VAL A 45 -3.95 18.70 24.44
C VAL A 45 -3.33 19.00 23.08
N ASN A 46 -3.93 19.91 22.30
CA ASN A 46 -3.43 20.24 20.97
C ASN A 46 -2.15 21.09 21.01
N SER A 47 -2.01 21.97 21.99
CA SER A 47 -0.80 22.76 22.25
C SER A 47 0.40 21.86 22.47
N HIS A 48 0.33 20.92 23.43
CA HIS A 48 1.48 20.07 23.71
C HIS A 48 1.83 19.19 22.52
N LYS A 49 0.83 18.65 21.79
CA LYS A 49 1.08 17.83 20.59
C LYS A 49 1.86 18.60 19.53
N LYS A 50 1.53 19.87 19.30
CA LYS A 50 2.27 20.74 18.38
C LYS A 50 3.67 21.06 18.91
N ARG A 51 3.77 21.49 20.16
CA ARG A 51 5.04 21.90 20.81
C ARG A 51 6.05 20.77 20.94
N THR A 52 5.59 19.55 21.26
CA THR A 52 6.44 18.38 21.50
C THR A 52 6.50 17.42 20.30
N ALA A 53 5.88 17.78 19.18
CA ALA A 53 5.68 16.89 18.02
C ALA A 53 5.10 15.52 18.41
N CYS A 54 4.27 15.47 19.45
CA CYS A 54 3.71 14.23 19.98
C CYS A 54 2.53 13.76 19.14
N THR A 55 2.58 12.50 18.70
CA THR A 55 1.48 11.85 17.95
C THR A 55 0.23 11.64 18.82
N GLY A 56 0.38 11.65 20.14
CA GLY A 56 -0.68 11.37 21.09
C GLY A 56 -1.09 9.91 21.15
N LYS A 57 -0.29 9.01 20.57
CA LYS A 57 -0.49 7.55 20.61
C LYS A 57 0.62 6.93 21.47
N ARG A 58 0.28 5.92 22.26
CA ARG A 58 1.27 5.14 23.02
C ARG A 58 2.22 4.47 22.02
N PRO A 59 3.55 4.51 22.22
CA PRO A 59 4.47 3.70 21.44
C PRO A 59 4.13 2.23 21.69
N VAL A 60 3.77 1.51 20.62
CA VAL A 60 3.23 0.16 20.72
C VAL A 60 4.35 -0.86 20.94
N THR A 61 5.54 -0.61 20.40
CA THR A 61 6.70 -1.49 20.54
C THR A 61 7.95 -0.69 20.87
N SER A 62 8.53 -0.98 22.03
CA SER A 62 9.87 -0.54 22.42
C SER A 62 10.66 -1.76 22.85
N PHE A 63 11.93 -1.82 22.48
CA PHE A 63 12.79 -2.90 22.94
C PHE A 63 12.97 -2.82 24.46
N VAL A 64 12.68 -3.91 25.16
CA VAL A 64 12.88 -4.05 26.60
C VAL A 64 13.81 -5.24 26.83
N PRO A 65 14.94 -5.07 27.53
CA PRO A 65 15.79 -6.17 27.93
C PRO A 65 15.03 -7.20 28.77
N ILE A 66 15.38 -8.48 28.66
CA ILE A 66 14.65 -9.57 29.34
C ILE A 66 14.63 -9.40 30.86
N SER A 67 15.64 -8.75 31.43
CA SER A 67 15.74 -8.44 32.86
C SER A 67 14.71 -7.41 33.35
N GLN A 68 14.10 -6.65 32.45
CA GLN A 68 13.08 -5.64 32.72
C GLN A 68 11.71 -6.05 32.16
N PHE A 69 11.56 -7.31 31.74
CA PHE A 69 10.29 -7.84 31.25
C PHE A 69 9.35 -8.07 32.44
N ASP A 70 8.26 -7.31 32.50
CA ASP A 70 7.24 -7.41 33.55
C ASP A 70 5.89 -7.91 33.01
N ASP A 71 5.00 -8.31 33.91
CA ASP A 71 3.65 -8.77 33.53
C ASP A 71 2.82 -7.67 32.85
N ASN A 72 3.11 -6.39 33.13
CA ASN A 72 2.41 -5.27 32.48
C ASN A 72 2.77 -5.16 30.99
N LEU A 73 4.01 -5.48 30.63
CA LEU A 73 4.49 -5.53 29.25
C LEU A 73 3.82 -6.68 28.51
N LEU A 74 3.71 -7.86 29.15
CA LEU A 74 2.98 -8.99 28.58
C LEU A 74 1.51 -8.64 28.28
N VAL A 75 0.82 -8.00 29.23
CA VAL A 75 -0.56 -7.53 29.04
C VAL A 75 -0.64 -6.48 27.94
N SER A 76 0.35 -5.58 27.84
CA SER A 76 0.43 -4.58 26.78
C SER A 76 0.54 -5.22 25.39
N ASP A 77 1.38 -6.25 25.25
CA ASP A 77 1.59 -6.98 23.99
C ASP A 77 0.35 -7.78 23.60
N TYR A 78 -0.32 -8.42 24.57
CA TYR A 78 -1.60 -9.08 24.34
C TYR A 78 -2.66 -8.09 23.83
N ASN A 79 -2.80 -6.94 24.48
CA ASN A 79 -3.73 -5.90 24.07
C ASN A 79 -3.40 -5.35 22.67
N MET A 80 -2.11 -5.21 22.33
CA MET A 80 -1.70 -4.86 20.98
C MET A 80 -2.23 -5.88 19.96
N LEU A 81 -2.05 -7.18 20.20
CA LEU A 81 -2.50 -8.22 19.28
C LEU A 81 -4.02 -8.21 19.09
N GLU A 82 -4.77 -8.03 20.17
CA GLU A 82 -6.24 -7.94 20.10
C GLU A 82 -6.70 -6.66 19.40
N ASP A 83 -6.01 -5.53 19.60
CA ASP A 83 -6.26 -4.29 18.87
C ASP A 83 -6.01 -4.46 17.37
N VAL A 84 -4.92 -5.12 16.98
CA VAL A 84 -4.61 -5.43 15.57
C VAL A 84 -5.71 -6.30 14.97
N LYS A 85 -6.14 -7.35 15.67
CA LYS A 85 -7.26 -8.20 15.24
C LYS A 85 -8.54 -7.41 15.07
N ARG A 86 -8.90 -6.56 16.05
CA ARG A 86 -10.09 -5.69 15.99
C ARG A 86 -10.03 -4.74 14.79
N ILE A 87 -8.88 -4.14 14.51
CA ILE A 87 -8.69 -3.27 13.33
C ILE A 87 -8.85 -4.07 12.04
N ALA A 88 -8.26 -5.25 11.95
CA ALA A 88 -8.39 -6.13 10.78
C ALA A 88 -9.84 -6.55 10.53
N GLU A 89 -10.56 -6.97 11.57
CA GLU A 89 -11.99 -7.31 11.50
C GLU A 89 -12.85 -6.10 11.15
N SER A 90 -12.56 -4.92 11.69
CA SER A 90 -13.24 -3.67 11.35
C SER A 90 -13.03 -3.32 9.87
N ALA A 91 -11.80 -3.41 9.38
CA ALA A 91 -11.47 -3.19 7.97
C ALA A 91 -12.18 -4.23 7.08
N GLN A 92 -12.24 -5.49 7.50
CA GLN A 92 -12.99 -6.54 6.81
C GLN A 92 -14.48 -6.21 6.77
N ARG A 93 -15.11 -5.86 7.90
CA ARG A 93 -16.54 -5.47 7.94
C ARG A 93 -16.84 -4.23 7.11
N MET A 94 -15.99 -3.20 7.19
CA MET A 94 -16.09 -2.00 6.38
C MET A 94 -15.99 -2.34 4.89
N ARG A 95 -15.04 -3.20 4.51
CA ARG A 95 -14.92 -3.72 3.15
C ARG A 95 -16.19 -4.47 2.72
N MET A 96 -16.77 -5.31 3.59
CA MET A 96 -18.01 -6.03 3.29
C MET A 96 -19.21 -5.08 3.14
N LYS A 97 -19.28 -4.00 3.92
CA LYS A 97 -20.35 -2.97 3.80
C LYS A 97 -20.21 -2.11 2.54
N LEU A 98 -19.00 -1.60 2.27
CA LEU A 98 -18.74 -0.74 1.11
C LEU A 98 -18.75 -1.51 -0.22
N CYS A 99 -18.30 -2.76 -0.22
CA CYS A 99 -18.21 -3.57 -1.43
C CYS A 99 -19.35 -4.60 -1.55
N GLY A 100 -20.29 -4.64 -0.59
CA GLY A 100 -21.34 -5.64 -0.49
C GLY A 100 -20.80 -7.07 -0.33
N ASN A 101 -21.64 -8.02 0.05
CA ASN A 101 -21.36 -9.46 0.04
C ASN A 101 -21.13 -10.06 -1.38
N SER A 102 -20.67 -9.26 -2.34
CA SER A 102 -20.19 -9.71 -3.63
C SER A 102 -18.84 -10.39 -3.42
N HIS A 103 -18.83 -11.72 -3.45
CA HIS A 103 -17.63 -12.52 -3.66
C HIS A 103 -16.79 -11.99 -4.83
N PHE A 104 -15.93 -10.99 -4.65
CA PHE A 104 -14.97 -10.52 -5.66
C PHE A 104 -15.52 -10.49 -7.10
N LYS A 105 -16.81 -10.15 -7.31
CA LYS A 105 -17.40 -10.31 -8.64
C LYS A 105 -16.87 -9.17 -9.49
N LEU A 106 -15.94 -9.53 -10.36
CA LEU A 106 -15.36 -8.64 -11.33
C LEU A 106 -16.50 -8.00 -12.16
N PRO A 107 -16.55 -6.67 -12.31
CA PRO A 107 -17.55 -5.99 -13.13
C PRO A 107 -17.68 -6.63 -14.52
N LEU A 108 -18.91 -6.66 -15.09
CA LEU A 108 -19.19 -7.31 -16.38
C LEU A 108 -18.19 -6.94 -17.50
N PRO A 109 -17.81 -5.67 -17.71
CA PRO A 109 -16.83 -5.32 -18.75
C PRO A 109 -15.47 -5.99 -18.54
N LEU A 110 -15.00 -6.02 -17.28
CA LEU A 110 -13.74 -6.64 -16.92
C LEU A 110 -13.82 -8.17 -16.99
N LYS A 111 -14.99 -8.76 -16.68
CA LYS A 111 -15.26 -10.19 -16.85
C LYS A 111 -15.16 -10.58 -18.33
N ASN A 112 -15.78 -9.79 -19.21
CA ASN A 112 -15.71 -10.01 -20.66
C ASN A 112 -14.29 -9.86 -21.20
N LEU A 113 -13.55 -8.84 -20.77
CA LEU A 113 -12.13 -8.66 -21.10
C LEU A 113 -11.29 -9.88 -20.67
N LYS A 114 -11.53 -10.38 -19.45
CA LYS A 114 -10.84 -11.58 -18.94
C LYS A 114 -11.10 -12.80 -19.83
N TYR A 115 -12.35 -13.05 -20.20
CA TYR A 115 -12.69 -14.16 -21.09
C TYR A 115 -12.06 -13.98 -22.47
N ALA A 116 -12.19 -12.80 -23.06
CA ALA A 116 -11.68 -12.49 -24.38
C ALA A 116 -10.15 -12.66 -24.49
N ALA A 117 -9.37 -12.32 -23.46
CA ALA A 117 -7.93 -12.62 -23.54
C ALA A 117 -7.59 -14.03 -23.11
N THR A 118 -8.38 -14.68 -22.24
CA THR A 118 -8.20 -16.11 -21.96
C THR A 118 -8.37 -16.94 -23.24
N SER A 119 -9.34 -16.59 -24.10
CA SER A 119 -9.50 -17.24 -25.42
C SER A 119 -8.34 -16.97 -26.37
N ARG A 120 -7.61 -15.85 -26.17
CA ARG A 120 -6.34 -15.51 -26.85
C ARG A 120 -5.10 -16.06 -26.12
N ARG A 121 -5.28 -17.05 -25.24
CA ARG A 121 -4.22 -17.66 -24.41
C ARG A 121 -3.44 -16.66 -23.54
N THR A 122 -4.03 -15.50 -23.27
CA THR A 122 -3.49 -14.44 -22.43
C THR A 122 -4.17 -14.47 -21.07
N LYS A 123 -3.43 -14.87 -20.03
CA LYS A 123 -3.94 -14.84 -18.66
C LYS A 123 -3.90 -13.43 -18.12
N LEU A 124 -4.94 -13.08 -17.37
CA LEU A 124 -5.25 -11.71 -16.99
C LEU A 124 -5.57 -11.60 -15.51
N LEU A 125 -4.78 -10.80 -14.77
CA LEU A 125 -4.91 -10.60 -13.32
C LEU A 125 -5.16 -9.13 -12.97
N PHE A 126 -6.29 -8.87 -12.31
CA PHE A 126 -6.71 -7.51 -11.95
C PHE A 126 -6.20 -7.12 -10.55
N LEU A 127 -5.66 -5.91 -10.43
CA LEU A 127 -5.39 -5.30 -9.12
C LEU A 127 -6.67 -4.80 -8.46
N SER A 128 -6.60 -4.47 -7.16
CA SER A 128 -7.68 -3.79 -6.46
C SER A 128 -7.94 -2.40 -7.05
N SER A 129 -9.18 -1.91 -6.93
CA SER A 129 -9.62 -0.63 -7.50
C SER A 129 -8.86 0.59 -6.95
N GLY A 130 -8.36 0.52 -5.71
CA GLY A 130 -7.59 1.59 -5.09
C GLY A 130 -6.13 1.69 -5.54
N MET A 131 -5.62 0.74 -6.33
CA MET A 131 -4.23 0.75 -6.79
C MET A 131 -4.06 1.69 -7.99
N SER A 132 -3.10 2.63 -7.91
CA SER A 132 -2.84 3.63 -8.96
C SER A 132 -2.59 2.99 -10.34
N LYS A 133 -1.93 1.82 -10.38
CA LYS A 133 -1.71 1.07 -11.63
C LYS A 133 -3.00 0.61 -12.30
N ARG A 134 -4.05 0.27 -11.52
CA ARG A 134 -5.37 -0.05 -12.09
C ARG A 134 -6.08 1.19 -12.58
N GLN A 135 -5.94 2.31 -11.87
CA GLN A 135 -6.58 3.57 -12.26
C GLN A 135 -6.01 4.14 -13.57
N LYS A 136 -4.69 4.02 -13.76
CA LYS A 136 -4.03 4.43 -15.01
C LYS A 136 -4.34 3.51 -16.20
N ASN A 137 -4.89 2.32 -15.96
CA ASN A 137 -5.11 1.33 -17.00
C ASN A 137 -6.40 1.59 -17.77
N LYS A 138 -6.29 1.74 -19.09
CA LYS A 138 -7.41 1.97 -20.01
C LYS A 138 -7.67 0.80 -20.95
N THR A 139 -7.14 -0.39 -20.64
CA THR A 139 -7.37 -1.62 -21.42
C THR A 139 -8.85 -1.96 -21.39
N TYR A 140 -9.44 -2.15 -22.56
CA TYR A 140 -10.83 -2.54 -22.67
C TYR A 140 -11.04 -3.48 -23.85
N TYR A 141 -12.11 -4.27 -23.75
CA TYR A 141 -12.51 -5.20 -24.80
C TYR A 141 -13.71 -4.63 -25.55
N ASN A 142 -13.58 -4.51 -26.87
CA ASN A 142 -14.70 -4.11 -27.72
C ASN A 142 -15.53 -5.35 -28.08
N TYR A 143 -16.70 -5.48 -27.47
CA TYR A 143 -17.57 -6.65 -27.66
C TYR A 143 -18.16 -6.76 -29.07
N ARG A 144 -18.33 -5.63 -29.77
CA ARG A 144 -18.90 -5.57 -31.13
C ARG A 144 -17.85 -5.99 -32.16
N LYS A 145 -16.69 -5.36 -32.11
CA LYS A 145 -15.59 -5.58 -33.06
C LYS A 145 -14.67 -6.75 -32.68
N LYS A 146 -14.92 -7.38 -31.53
CA LYS A 146 -14.23 -8.58 -31.03
C LYS A 146 -12.71 -8.42 -30.88
N PHE A 147 -12.19 -7.23 -30.61
CA PHE A 147 -10.77 -6.99 -30.33
C PHE A 147 -10.53 -6.37 -28.95
N ILE A 148 -9.33 -6.54 -28.43
CA ILE A 148 -8.85 -5.89 -27.21
C ILE A 148 -7.98 -4.68 -27.58
N LEU A 149 -8.24 -3.54 -26.94
CA LEU A 149 -7.28 -2.44 -26.93
C LEU A 149 -6.49 -2.48 -25.63
N TRP A 150 -5.17 -2.52 -25.75
CA TRP A 150 -4.23 -2.69 -24.66
C TRP A 150 -3.70 -1.36 -24.16
N THR A 151 -3.42 -1.33 -22.86
CA THR A 151 -2.49 -0.37 -22.26
C THR A 151 -1.15 -1.08 -22.04
N VAL A 152 -0.08 -0.46 -22.51
CA VAL A 152 1.29 -0.99 -22.46
C VAL A 152 2.16 -0.02 -21.66
N GLU A 153 2.95 -0.55 -20.73
CA GLU A 153 3.94 0.19 -19.94
C GLU A 153 5.31 -0.21 -20.45
N TRP A 154 6.02 0.73 -21.05
CA TRP A 154 7.39 0.53 -21.49
C TRP A 154 8.34 0.93 -20.40
N ARG A 155 9.31 0.05 -20.15
CA ARG A 155 10.38 0.27 -19.18
C ARG A 155 11.70 0.03 -19.88
N PHE A 156 12.59 1.00 -19.80
CA PHE A 156 13.88 0.90 -20.46
C PHE A 156 14.90 0.41 -19.44
N HIS A 157 15.67 -0.62 -19.78
CA HIS A 157 16.79 -1.03 -18.94
C HIS A 157 17.78 0.15 -18.84
N SER A 158 18.45 0.33 -17.70
CA SER A 158 19.37 1.47 -17.49
C SER A 158 18.74 2.86 -17.31
N THR A 159 17.43 3.06 -17.45
CA THR A 159 16.78 4.36 -17.14
C THR A 159 15.56 4.17 -16.25
N ASP A 160 15.22 5.18 -15.44
CA ASP A 160 13.99 5.18 -14.63
C ASP A 160 12.77 5.72 -15.43
N VAL A 161 12.90 5.84 -16.75
CA VAL A 161 11.81 6.32 -17.61
C VAL A 161 10.80 5.20 -17.82
N VAL A 162 9.55 5.52 -17.52
CA VAL A 162 8.40 4.65 -17.75
C VAL A 162 7.44 5.36 -18.69
N LEU A 163 7.23 4.81 -19.88
CA LEU A 163 6.23 5.30 -20.83
C LEU A 163 4.95 4.47 -20.70
N LEU A 164 3.80 5.11 -20.93
CA LEU A 164 2.51 4.47 -20.81
C LEU A 164 1.65 4.80 -22.03
N ASP A 165 1.40 3.79 -22.85
CA ASP A 165 0.57 3.91 -24.04
C ASP A 165 -0.78 3.26 -23.86
N HIS A 166 -1.80 3.87 -24.45
CA HIS A 166 -3.17 3.42 -24.38
C HIS A 166 -3.72 3.17 -25.79
N GLY A 167 -4.71 2.30 -25.90
CA GLY A 167 -5.45 2.13 -27.16
C GLY A 167 -4.72 1.29 -28.20
N ILE A 168 -3.71 0.52 -27.81
CA ILE A 168 -2.93 -0.31 -28.75
C ILE A 168 -3.78 -1.49 -29.20
N HIS A 169 -3.99 -1.61 -30.51
CA HIS A 169 -4.78 -2.70 -31.07
C HIS A 169 -4.06 -4.04 -30.94
N GLU A 170 -4.80 -5.12 -30.70
CA GLU A 170 -4.22 -6.45 -30.46
C GLU A 170 -3.36 -7.00 -31.60
N ASN A 171 -3.62 -6.55 -32.84
CA ASN A 171 -2.86 -6.94 -34.03
C ASN A 171 -1.70 -5.99 -34.35
N THR A 172 -1.50 -4.92 -33.58
CA THR A 172 -0.41 -3.97 -33.80
C THR A 172 0.91 -4.58 -33.33
N THR A 173 1.95 -4.47 -34.15
CA THR A 173 3.29 -4.94 -33.76
C THR A 173 3.89 -3.99 -32.73
N LEU A 174 4.49 -4.55 -31.68
CA LEU A 174 5.13 -3.77 -30.61
C LEU A 174 6.24 -2.84 -31.14
N SER A 175 6.97 -3.28 -32.19
CA SER A 175 7.99 -2.47 -32.85
C SER A 175 7.43 -1.16 -33.41
N SER A 176 6.27 -1.19 -34.08
CA SER A 176 5.65 0.02 -34.64
C SER A 176 5.18 1.00 -33.57
N VAL A 177 4.77 0.48 -32.40
CA VAL A 177 4.35 1.32 -31.27
C VAL A 177 5.55 2.03 -30.69
N ILE A 178 6.62 1.29 -30.36
CA ILE A 178 7.80 1.87 -29.72
C ILE A 178 8.58 2.80 -30.65
N GLU A 179 8.58 2.55 -31.96
CA GLU A 179 9.23 3.39 -32.95
C GLU A 179 8.75 4.84 -32.88
N ASN A 180 7.46 5.07 -32.59
CA ASN A 180 6.93 6.42 -32.39
C ASN A 180 7.53 7.14 -31.17
N HIS A 181 7.98 6.40 -30.16
CA HIS A 181 8.61 6.94 -28.96
C HIS A 181 10.13 7.08 -29.07
N LEU A 182 10.75 6.42 -30.05
CA LEU A 182 12.20 6.44 -30.27
C LEU A 182 12.63 7.39 -31.41
N LYS A 183 11.72 8.26 -31.89
CA LYS A 183 12.08 9.26 -32.90
C LYS A 183 13.13 10.24 -32.33
N PRO A 184 14.24 10.48 -33.04
CA PRO A 184 15.28 11.37 -32.56
C PRO A 184 14.72 12.79 -32.42
N GLY A 185 14.66 13.27 -31.18
CA GLY A 185 14.30 14.64 -30.87
C GLY A 185 15.54 15.53 -30.76
N PRO A 186 15.40 16.86 -30.90
CA PRO A 186 16.53 17.80 -30.75
C PRO A 186 17.13 17.87 -29.33
N TRP A 187 16.49 17.23 -28.35
CA TRP A 187 16.83 17.35 -26.93
C TRP A 187 17.44 16.05 -26.37
N ASN A 188 18.51 16.17 -25.58
CA ASN A 188 19.12 15.05 -24.86
C ASN A 188 18.13 14.50 -23.82
N HIS A 189 17.37 13.48 -24.18
CA HIS A 189 16.47 12.77 -23.26
C HIS A 189 17.12 11.48 -22.74
N PRO A 190 16.68 10.93 -21.58
CA PRO A 190 17.27 9.71 -21.01
C PRO A 190 17.24 8.49 -21.94
N LEU A 191 16.34 8.50 -22.92
CA LEU A 191 16.17 7.43 -23.91
C LEU A 191 17.15 7.52 -25.10
N LYS A 192 18.13 8.45 -25.08
CA LYS A 192 19.00 8.72 -26.24
C LYS A 192 19.75 7.47 -26.71
N GLN A 193 20.29 6.72 -25.76
CA GLN A 193 20.94 5.43 -26.01
C GLN A 193 20.06 4.39 -26.73
N PHE A 194 18.73 4.52 -26.64
CA PHE A 194 17.77 3.65 -27.34
C PHE A 194 17.30 4.21 -28.67
N CYS A 195 17.42 5.53 -28.90
CA CYS A 195 17.08 6.18 -30.17
C CYS A 195 18.23 6.09 -31.18
N ASP A 196 19.48 6.08 -30.71
CA ASP A 196 20.68 5.99 -31.56
C ASP A 196 20.91 4.56 -32.09
N GLU A 197 20.18 3.59 -31.55
CA GLU A 197 20.34 2.16 -31.81
C GLU A 197 19.20 1.64 -32.73
N ALA A 198 19.52 0.76 -33.69
CA ALA A 198 18.51 0.21 -34.59
C ALA A 198 17.49 -0.69 -33.86
N LEU A 199 16.21 -0.60 -34.25
CA LEU A 199 15.11 -1.39 -33.65
C LEU A 199 15.39 -2.91 -33.65
N ASP A 200 16.13 -3.41 -34.64
CA ASP A 200 16.48 -4.83 -34.79
C ASP A 200 17.49 -5.34 -33.74
N SER A 201 18.24 -4.43 -33.12
CA SER A 201 19.17 -4.79 -32.05
C SER A 201 18.50 -4.78 -30.66
N LEU A 202 17.34 -4.13 -30.54
CA LEU A 202 16.57 -4.07 -29.32
C LEU A 202 15.87 -5.41 -29.04
N LYS A 203 15.93 -5.83 -27.78
CA LYS A 203 15.21 -7.00 -27.28
C LYS A 203 14.08 -6.57 -26.36
N PHE A 204 12.89 -7.09 -26.64
CA PHE A 204 11.72 -6.94 -25.79
C PHE A 204 11.63 -8.10 -24.81
N PHE A 205 11.54 -7.78 -23.53
CA PHE A 205 11.31 -8.74 -22.47
C PHE A 205 9.96 -8.48 -21.84
N ILE A 206 9.22 -9.55 -21.60
CA ILE A 206 8.00 -9.48 -20.79
C ILE A 206 8.27 -10.18 -19.48
N ARG A 207 7.97 -9.51 -18.37
CA ARG A 207 8.17 -10.07 -17.04
C ARG A 207 7.27 -11.29 -16.84
N LYS A 208 7.87 -12.48 -16.83
CA LYS A 208 7.21 -13.73 -16.43
C LYS A 208 7.24 -13.83 -14.91
N TYR A 209 6.08 -13.93 -14.28
CA TYR A 209 6.01 -14.10 -12.83
C TYR A 209 6.07 -15.59 -12.46
N PRO A 210 6.74 -15.95 -11.35
CA PRO A 210 6.84 -17.34 -10.94
C PRO A 210 5.44 -17.90 -10.68
N LYS A 211 5.23 -19.14 -11.11
CA LYS A 211 4.03 -19.91 -10.75
C LYS A 211 3.95 -19.91 -9.22
N LYS A 212 2.85 -19.43 -8.64
CA LYS A 212 2.51 -19.84 -7.28
C LYS A 212 2.47 -21.38 -7.32
N LYS A 213 3.36 -22.06 -6.61
CA LYS A 213 3.25 -23.51 -6.40
C LYS A 213 1.89 -23.73 -5.74
N ASN A 214 0.91 -24.18 -6.52
CA ASN A 214 -0.37 -24.61 -5.97
C ASN A 214 -0.08 -25.84 -5.12
N TRP A 215 -0.21 -25.71 -3.79
CA TRP A 215 -0.18 -26.82 -2.84
C TRP A 215 -1.43 -27.72 -2.93
N ARG A 216 -2.15 -27.71 -4.06
CA ARG A 216 -3.28 -28.61 -4.31
C ARG A 216 -3.31 -29.02 -5.78
N LYS A 217 -2.96 -30.30 -5.95
CA LYS A 217 -3.19 -31.24 -7.06
C LYS A 217 -2.74 -30.80 -8.46
N GLY A 218 -1.83 -31.62 -8.99
CA GLY A 218 -1.26 -31.49 -10.32
C GLY A 218 -2.29 -31.58 -11.43
N LYS A 219 -2.17 -30.65 -12.38
CA LYS A 219 -2.33 -30.83 -13.82
C LYS A 219 -1.91 -29.51 -14.49
N SER A 220 -0.95 -29.61 -15.39
CA SER A 220 -0.36 -28.50 -16.13
C SER A 220 -1.14 -28.21 -17.40
N PRO A 221 -1.48 -26.94 -17.66
CA PRO A 221 -1.55 -26.42 -19.02
C PRO A 221 -0.31 -25.58 -19.30
N GLU A 222 0.34 -25.84 -20.42
CA GLU A 222 1.34 -24.96 -21.02
C GLU A 222 0.65 -23.69 -21.50
N GLY A 223 0.97 -22.56 -20.86
CA GLY A 223 0.45 -21.26 -21.23
C GLY A 223 1.39 -20.16 -20.79
N PHE A 224 1.51 -19.12 -21.61
CA PHE A 224 2.28 -17.94 -21.29
C PHE A 224 1.53 -17.11 -20.23
N TYR A 225 2.17 -16.92 -19.08
CA TYR A 225 1.58 -16.20 -17.94
C TYR A 225 1.96 -14.73 -18.01
N LEU A 226 0.99 -13.88 -18.37
CA LEU A 226 1.09 -12.44 -18.19
C LEU A 226 0.44 -12.07 -16.86
N CYS A 227 1.24 -11.67 -15.90
CA CYS A 227 0.75 -11.12 -14.63
C CYS A 227 1.75 -10.13 -14.09
N SER A 228 1.82 -8.95 -14.67
CA SER A 228 2.42 -7.84 -13.93
C SER A 228 1.38 -7.28 -12.96
N THR A 229 1.89 -6.56 -11.97
CA THR A 229 1.09 -5.70 -11.10
C THR A 229 0.18 -4.79 -11.94
N GLY A 230 -1.06 -5.19 -12.18
CA GLY A 230 -2.01 -4.41 -12.98
C GLY A 230 -1.98 -4.86 -14.42
N PHE A 231 -3.10 -4.70 -15.10
CA PHE A 231 -3.32 -5.20 -16.45
C PHE A 231 -2.57 -4.41 -17.53
N VAL A 232 -1.39 -3.94 -17.20
CA VAL A 232 -0.53 -3.22 -18.10
C VAL A 232 0.51 -4.23 -18.55
N LEU A 233 0.57 -4.47 -19.86
CA LEU A 233 1.66 -5.25 -20.45
C LEU A 233 2.94 -4.47 -20.20
N ALA A 234 3.71 -4.89 -19.19
CA ALA A 234 4.98 -4.28 -18.84
C ALA A 234 6.05 -4.90 -19.73
N LEU A 235 6.51 -4.12 -20.71
CA LEU A 235 7.56 -4.49 -21.65
C LEU A 235 8.86 -3.82 -21.23
N GLN A 236 9.90 -4.62 -21.03
CA GLN A 236 11.24 -4.15 -20.74
C GLN A 236 12.07 -4.17 -22.03
N LEU A 237 12.70 -3.04 -22.36
CA LEU A 237 13.58 -2.88 -23.52
C LEU A 237 15.05 -2.97 -23.10
N HIS A 238 15.87 -3.63 -23.92
CA HIS A 238 17.30 -3.82 -23.69
C HIS A 238 18.10 -3.78 -25.01
N ILE A 239 19.30 -3.21 -24.97
CA ILE A 239 20.23 -3.14 -26.11
C ILE A 239 21.14 -4.38 -26.12
N LYS A 240 21.32 -5.03 -27.28
CA LYS A 240 22.30 -6.14 -27.40
C LYS A 240 23.72 -5.62 -27.10
N GLY A 241 24.28 -6.01 -25.95
CA GLY A 241 25.67 -5.66 -25.58
C GLY A 241 25.84 -5.25 -24.12
N SER A 242 24.77 -4.81 -23.45
CA SER A 242 24.83 -4.48 -22.01
C SER A 242 24.80 -5.76 -21.17
N CYS A 243 25.93 -6.15 -20.58
CA CYS A 243 26.01 -7.30 -19.68
C CYS A 243 25.03 -7.15 -18.50
N ILE A 244 24.18 -8.16 -18.30
CA ILE A 244 23.34 -8.32 -17.11
C ILE A 244 24.28 -8.65 -15.94
N ARG A 245 24.54 -7.70 -15.05
CA ARG A 245 25.00 -8.02 -13.69
C ARG A 245 23.75 -8.18 -12.83
N ASN A 246 23.56 -9.40 -12.32
CA ASN A 246 22.48 -9.79 -11.43
C ASN A 246 22.48 -8.99 -10.11
#